data_AF-A0A7C7TB38-F1
#
_entry.id   AF-A0A7C7TB38-F1
#
_cell.length_a   1.000
_cell.length_b   1.000
_cell.length_c   1.000
_cell.angle_alpha   90.00
_cell.angle_beta   90.00
_cell.angle_gamma   90.00
#
_symmetry.space_group_name_H-M   'P 1'
#
loop_
_entity.id
_entity.type
_entity.pdbx_description
1 polymer ?
#
loop_
_entity_poly.entity_id
_entity_poly.type
_entity_poly.pdbx_seq_one_letter_code
_entity_poly.pdbx_strand_id
1 'polypeptide(L)'
;MLLSENIEKKLYLAFLLKDLFKKDKLLNVYSDELPNILQTIDLNEIPERYEELVKESLDKKIATAKQIKFDNDILHRSKVLKHFLENDEKLNRTKKDFKSVYKKIKRNKKYFLSIKDIIVLESLEFDGISIPKDLDFRNLANQLTVPKNLQDIVEQKQTGLVMLKIIEIIGEDDISNLDPETVYFLNRILNKLNLKKIRNNILSEALPVKV
;
A
#
# COMPACT_ATOMS: atom_id res chain seq x y z
N MET A 1 -33.68 27.87 12.56
CA MET A 1 -32.85 26.81 11.93
C MET A 1 -32.03 27.48 10.84
N LEU A 2 -30.72 27.66 11.02
CA LEU A 2 -29.87 28.48 10.13
C LEU A 2 -28.64 27.72 9.59
N LEU A 3 -28.65 26.39 9.74
CA LEU A 3 -27.56 25.49 9.31
C LEU A 3 -27.99 24.48 8.24
N SER A 4 -29.27 24.46 7.84
CA SER A 4 -29.84 23.36 7.04
C SER A 4 -29.88 23.56 5.52
N GLU A 5 -29.75 24.75 4.93
CA GLU A 5 -30.33 24.92 3.57
C GLU A 5 -29.41 25.37 2.42
N ASN A 6 -28.13 25.69 2.63
CA ASN A 6 -27.29 26.09 1.49
C ASN A 6 -26.29 24.99 1.09
N ILE A 7 -26.78 24.03 0.30
CA ILE A 7 -26.00 22.94 -0.32
C ILE A 7 -24.81 23.48 -1.09
N GLU A 8 -25.01 24.59 -1.79
CA GLU A 8 -23.99 25.29 -2.55
C GLU A 8 -22.83 25.77 -1.67
N LYS A 9 -23.15 26.27 -0.46
CA LYS A 9 -22.15 26.64 0.55
C LYS A 9 -21.44 25.42 1.13
N LYS A 10 -22.15 24.30 1.34
CA LYS A 10 -21.52 23.03 1.79
C LYS A 10 -20.53 22.51 0.75
N LEU A 11 -20.92 22.49 -0.52
CA LEU A 11 -20.06 22.10 -1.64
C LEU A 11 -18.85 23.01 -1.75
N TYR A 12 -19.05 24.34 -1.71
CA TYR A 12 -17.96 25.31 -1.72
C TYR A 12 -16.94 25.05 -0.60
N LEU A 13 -17.41 24.87 0.63
CA LEU A 13 -16.53 24.62 1.78
C LEU A 13 -15.81 23.26 1.66
N ALA A 14 -16.49 22.22 1.17
CA ALA A 14 -15.89 20.89 0.99
C ALA A 14 -14.75 20.91 -0.04
N PHE A 15 -14.93 21.61 -1.16
CA PHE A 15 -13.89 21.78 -2.18
C PHE A 15 -12.79 22.76 -1.75
N LEU A 16 -13.11 23.84 -1.03
CA LEU A 16 -12.11 24.72 -0.44
C LEU A 16 -11.21 23.96 0.54
N LEU A 17 -11.80 23.11 1.38
CA LEU A 17 -11.05 22.28 2.33
C LEU A 17 -10.10 21.33 1.58
N LYS A 18 -10.59 20.65 0.53
CA LYS A 18 -9.75 19.82 -0.36
C LYS A 18 -8.53 20.58 -0.89
N ASP A 19 -8.74 21.79 -1.36
CA ASP A 19 -7.69 22.61 -1.96
C ASP A 19 -6.66 23.07 -0.91
N LEU A 20 -7.09 23.36 0.32
CA LEU A 20 -6.19 23.65 1.44
C LEU A 20 -5.32 22.43 1.80
N PHE A 21 -5.91 21.24 1.93
CA PHE A 21 -5.14 20.01 2.15
C PHE A 21 -4.16 19.73 1.00
N LYS A 22 -4.56 19.97 -0.25
CA LYS A 22 -3.68 19.84 -1.42
C LYS A 22 -2.53 20.83 -1.37
N LYS A 23 -2.78 22.09 -0.98
CA LYS A 23 -1.76 23.13 -0.86
C LYS A 23 -0.68 22.74 0.16
N ASP A 24 -1.09 22.10 1.25
CA ASP A 24 -0.18 21.64 2.30
C ASP A 24 0.42 20.25 2.03
N LYS A 25 0.17 19.67 0.85
CA LYS A 25 0.62 18.32 0.45
C LYS A 25 0.09 17.19 1.35
N LEU A 26 -1.09 17.38 1.94
CA LEU A 26 -1.77 16.42 2.82
C LEU A 26 -3.07 15.88 2.20
N LEU A 27 -3.20 15.92 0.86
CA LEU A 27 -4.43 15.51 0.18
C LEU A 27 -4.78 14.04 0.42
N ASN A 28 -3.78 13.18 0.62
CA ASN A 28 -3.92 11.77 1.00
C ASN A 28 -4.66 11.58 2.34
N VAL A 29 -4.49 12.48 3.31
CA VAL A 29 -5.22 12.43 4.60
C VAL A 29 -6.71 12.76 4.41
N TYR A 30 -7.04 13.56 3.40
CA TYR A 30 -8.40 14.03 3.13
C TYR A 30 -9.08 13.29 1.96
N SER A 31 -8.40 12.34 1.32
CA SER A 31 -8.85 11.72 0.06
C SER A 31 -10.17 10.97 0.20
N ASP A 32 -10.41 10.38 1.38
CA ASP A 32 -11.64 9.64 1.68
C ASP A 32 -12.72 10.54 2.31
N GLU A 33 -12.33 11.66 2.92
CA GLU A 33 -13.23 12.57 3.61
C GLU A 33 -14.11 13.37 2.65
N LEU A 34 -13.56 13.86 1.53
CA LEU A 34 -14.37 14.57 0.53
C LEU A 34 -15.50 13.70 -0.04
N PRO A 35 -15.25 12.47 -0.54
CA PRO A 35 -16.32 11.57 -0.94
C PRO A 35 -17.34 11.30 0.18
N ASN A 36 -16.90 11.13 1.43
CA ASN A 36 -17.81 10.89 2.55
C ASN A 36 -18.72 12.10 2.79
N ILE A 37 -18.20 13.32 2.73
CA ILE A 37 -18.99 14.56 2.84
C ILE A 37 -19.98 14.66 1.67
N LEU A 38 -19.53 14.42 0.43
CA LEU A 38 -20.36 14.51 -0.76
C LEU A 38 -21.49 13.46 -0.77
N GLN A 39 -21.26 12.26 -0.21
CA GLN A 39 -22.27 11.22 -0.07
C GLN A 39 -23.41 11.58 0.91
N THR A 40 -23.24 12.60 1.76
CA THR A 40 -24.30 13.09 2.65
C THR A 40 -25.25 14.10 1.99
N ILE A 41 -24.96 14.53 0.75
CA ILE A 41 -25.75 15.50 -0.01
C ILE A 41 -26.66 14.73 -0.97
N ASP A 42 -27.93 15.13 -1.08
CA ASP A 42 -28.83 14.57 -2.09
C ASP A 42 -28.31 14.95 -3.49
N LEU A 43 -28.02 13.94 -4.32
CA LEU A 43 -27.51 14.13 -5.67
C LEU A 43 -28.45 14.95 -6.56
N ASN A 44 -29.75 14.92 -6.28
CA ASN A 44 -30.75 15.68 -7.04
C ASN A 44 -30.78 17.17 -6.66
N GLU A 45 -30.15 17.55 -5.55
CA GLU A 45 -30.11 18.92 -5.04
C GLU A 45 -28.76 19.61 -5.33
N ILE A 46 -27.86 18.95 -6.06
CA ILE A 46 -26.55 19.50 -6.43
C ILE A 46 -26.72 20.53 -7.56
N PRO A 47 -26.20 21.76 -7.41
CA PRO A 47 -26.21 22.73 -8.49
C PRO A 47 -25.36 22.27 -9.68
N GLU A 48 -25.84 22.50 -10.91
CA GLU A 48 -25.23 22.08 -12.18
C GLU A 48 -23.71 22.30 -12.24
N ARG A 49 -23.23 23.47 -11.80
CA ARG A 49 -21.80 23.81 -11.80
C ARG A 49 -20.90 22.93 -10.94
N TYR A 50 -21.48 22.17 -10.01
CA TYR A 50 -20.77 21.23 -9.14
C TYR A 50 -20.98 19.77 -9.55
N GLU A 51 -21.91 19.46 -10.45
CA GLU A 51 -22.24 18.09 -10.83
C GLU A 51 -21.01 17.32 -11.33
N GLU A 52 -20.24 17.93 -12.24
CA GLU A 52 -19.03 17.31 -12.79
C GLU A 52 -17.97 17.09 -11.70
N LEU A 53 -17.72 18.09 -10.86
CA LEU A 53 -16.74 18.01 -9.78
C LEU A 53 -17.11 16.97 -8.72
N VAL A 54 -18.40 16.86 -8.37
CA VAL A 54 -18.91 15.86 -7.43
C VAL A 54 -18.81 14.48 -8.05
N LYS A 55 -19.24 14.32 -9.30
CA LYS A 55 -19.14 13.06 -10.03
C LYS A 55 -17.70 12.56 -10.13
N GLU A 56 -16.76 13.41 -10.55
CA GLU A 56 -15.33 13.07 -10.58
C GLU A 56 -14.79 12.67 -9.21
N SER A 57 -15.23 13.34 -8.15
CA SER A 57 -14.77 13.08 -6.78
C SER A 57 -15.32 11.75 -6.24
N LEU A 58 -16.56 11.38 -6.59
CA LEU A 58 -17.17 10.10 -6.23
C LEU A 58 -16.64 8.95 -7.09
N ASP A 59 -16.43 9.17 -8.39
CA ASP A 59 -15.91 8.16 -9.33
C ASP A 59 -14.46 7.76 -9.02
N LYS A 60 -13.65 8.68 -8.48
CA LYS A 60 -12.29 8.37 -7.99
C LYS A 60 -12.27 7.29 -6.91
N LYS A 61 -13.32 7.18 -6.07
CA LYS A 61 -13.47 6.10 -5.06
C LYS A 61 -13.68 4.72 -5.69
N ILE A 62 -14.23 4.68 -6.91
CA ILE A 62 -14.45 3.44 -7.68
C ILE A 62 -13.19 3.10 -8.49
N ALA A 63 -12.52 4.11 -9.05
CA ALA A 63 -11.28 3.95 -9.79
C ALA A 63 -10.07 3.55 -8.92
N THR A 64 -10.09 3.75 -7.60
CA THR A 64 -9.05 3.27 -6.68
C THR A 64 -9.16 1.76 -6.38
N ALA A 65 -10.32 1.15 -6.64
CA ALA A 65 -10.52 -0.30 -6.63
C ALA A 65 -10.05 -0.98 -7.93
N LYS A 66 -8.94 -0.50 -8.52
CA LYS A 66 -8.34 -1.04 -9.75
C LYS A 66 -8.11 -2.54 -9.64
N GLN A 67 -8.49 -3.27 -10.68
CA GLN A 67 -8.21 -4.70 -10.75
C GLN A 67 -6.69 -4.92 -10.78
N ILE A 68 -6.19 -5.79 -9.91
CA ILE A 68 -4.77 -6.13 -9.87
C ILE A 68 -4.45 -7.06 -11.03
N LYS A 69 -3.50 -6.67 -11.88
CA LYS A 69 -3.01 -7.53 -12.96
C LYS A 69 -1.91 -8.45 -12.44
N PHE A 70 -2.19 -9.76 -12.44
CA PHE A 70 -1.19 -10.76 -12.06
C PHE A 70 -0.38 -11.27 -13.25
N ASP A 71 0.95 -11.31 -13.08
CA ASP A 71 1.90 -11.94 -13.98
C ASP A 71 2.72 -12.98 -13.19
N ASN A 72 2.50 -14.26 -13.51
CA ASN A 72 3.17 -15.36 -12.82
C ASN A 72 4.62 -15.59 -13.29
N ASP A 73 5.11 -14.84 -14.27
CA ASP A 73 6.50 -14.92 -14.71
C ASP A 73 7.42 -14.02 -13.87
N ILE A 74 6.84 -13.11 -13.05
CA ILE A 74 7.54 -12.19 -12.15
C ILE A 74 7.00 -12.36 -10.71
N LEU A 75 7.86 -12.67 -9.73
CA LEU A 75 7.41 -13.04 -8.38
C LEU A 75 6.57 -11.94 -7.72
N HIS A 76 7.08 -10.71 -7.66
CA HIS A 76 6.39 -9.57 -7.06
C HIS A 76 5.20 -9.03 -7.88
N ARG A 77 4.84 -9.64 -9.01
CA ARG A 77 3.60 -9.33 -9.76
C ARG A 77 2.67 -10.54 -9.84
N SER A 78 3.06 -11.66 -9.24
CA SER A 78 2.36 -12.92 -9.40
C SER A 78 1.17 -13.06 -8.45
N LYS A 79 0.41 -14.15 -8.63
CA LYS A 79 -0.70 -14.52 -7.74
C LYS A 79 -0.26 -14.74 -6.28
N VAL A 80 1.04 -14.86 -6.00
CA VAL A 80 1.59 -14.92 -4.64
C VAL A 80 1.24 -13.67 -3.84
N LEU A 81 1.09 -12.51 -4.50
CA LEU A 81 0.71 -11.27 -3.83
C LEU A 81 -0.64 -11.35 -3.13
N LYS A 82 -1.52 -12.27 -3.51
CA LYS A 82 -2.81 -12.47 -2.82
C LYS A 82 -2.63 -12.65 -1.32
N HIS A 83 -1.51 -13.25 -0.91
CA HIS A 83 -1.15 -13.43 0.49
C HIS A 83 -1.17 -12.13 1.31
N PHE A 84 -0.91 -10.99 0.67
CA PHE A 84 -0.92 -9.67 1.28
C PHE A 84 -2.26 -8.93 1.04
N LEU A 85 -3.01 -9.30 0.00
CA LEU A 85 -4.25 -8.64 -0.43
C LEU A 85 -5.49 -9.17 0.28
N GLU A 86 -5.54 -10.48 0.51
CA GLU A 86 -6.66 -11.14 1.15
C GLU A 86 -6.40 -11.20 2.67
N ASN A 87 -7.22 -10.51 3.46
CA ASN A 87 -7.22 -10.69 4.91
C ASN A 87 -7.49 -12.19 5.20
N ASP A 88 -6.62 -12.80 6.00
CA ASP A 88 -6.68 -14.21 6.39
C ASP A 88 -6.47 -15.23 5.25
N GLU A 89 -5.64 -14.90 4.25
CA GLU A 89 -5.30 -15.88 3.22
C GLU A 89 -4.74 -17.18 3.83
N LYS A 90 -5.36 -18.30 3.46
CA LYS A 90 -4.93 -19.64 3.88
C LYS A 90 -3.51 -19.91 3.38
N LEU A 91 -2.59 -20.15 4.29
CA LEU A 91 -1.18 -20.51 4.00
C LEU A 91 -1.03 -21.59 2.92
N ASN A 92 -1.94 -22.57 2.88
CA ASN A 92 -1.94 -23.63 1.87
C ASN A 92 -2.15 -23.11 0.44
N ARG A 93 -2.98 -22.08 0.26
CA ARG A 93 -3.19 -21.41 -1.03
C ARG A 93 -1.91 -20.70 -1.46
N THR A 94 -1.33 -19.90 -0.56
CA THR A 94 -0.08 -19.19 -0.84
C THR A 94 1.06 -20.15 -1.18
N LYS A 95 1.21 -21.27 -0.45
CA LYS A 95 2.20 -22.32 -0.77
C LYS A 95 2.00 -22.90 -2.17
N LYS A 96 0.75 -23.13 -2.60
CA LYS A 96 0.42 -23.64 -3.95
C LYS A 96 0.78 -22.62 -5.04
N ASP A 97 0.39 -21.36 -4.84
CA ASP A 97 0.66 -20.29 -5.80
C ASP A 97 2.17 -20.02 -5.89
N PHE A 98 2.87 -19.95 -4.75
CA PHE A 98 4.32 -19.81 -4.70
C PHE A 98 5.04 -20.95 -5.41
N LYS A 99 4.64 -22.22 -5.19
CA LYS A 99 5.22 -23.36 -5.90
C LYS A 99 5.04 -23.27 -7.42
N SER A 100 3.91 -22.74 -7.90
CA SER A 100 3.66 -22.56 -9.33
C SER A 100 4.59 -21.49 -9.93
N VAL A 101 4.70 -20.34 -9.27
CA VAL A 101 5.51 -19.20 -9.70
C VAL A 101 6.99 -19.53 -9.64
N TYR A 102 7.46 -20.13 -8.54
CA TYR A 102 8.85 -20.58 -8.39
C TYR A 102 9.28 -21.54 -9.50
N LYS A 103 8.42 -22.47 -9.94
CA LYS A 103 8.75 -23.36 -11.08
C LYS A 103 9.01 -22.59 -12.37
N LYS A 104 8.29 -21.50 -12.63
CA LYS A 104 8.48 -20.66 -13.81
C LYS A 104 9.78 -19.86 -13.72
N ILE A 105 10.00 -19.20 -12.57
CA ILE A 105 11.22 -18.44 -12.29
C ILE A 105 12.46 -19.32 -12.41
N LYS A 106 12.44 -20.51 -11.81
CA LYS A 106 13.54 -21.48 -11.86
C LYS A 106 13.90 -21.92 -13.28
N ARG A 107 12.91 -22.02 -14.18
CA ARG A 107 13.15 -22.38 -15.59
C ARG A 107 13.77 -21.22 -16.37
N ASN A 108 13.53 -19.99 -15.94
CA ASN A 108 14.08 -18.79 -16.57
C ASN A 108 15.49 -18.49 -16.01
N LYS A 109 16.51 -18.96 -16.72
CA LYS A 109 17.92 -18.72 -16.35
C LYS A 109 18.33 -17.24 -16.32
N LYS A 110 17.56 -16.35 -16.95
CA LYS A 110 17.81 -14.89 -17.00
C LYS A 110 17.05 -14.12 -15.92
N TYR A 111 16.28 -14.81 -15.07
CA TYR A 111 15.54 -14.15 -14.01
C TYR A 111 16.50 -13.57 -12.97
N PHE A 112 16.37 -12.27 -12.69
CA PHE A 112 17.08 -11.60 -11.61
C PHE A 112 16.08 -11.21 -10.52
N LEU A 113 16.48 -11.33 -9.26
CA LEU A 113 15.66 -10.92 -8.13
C LEU A 113 15.73 -9.39 -7.98
N SER A 114 14.59 -8.74 -8.08
CA SER A 114 14.44 -7.33 -7.74
C SER A 114 14.26 -7.13 -6.23
N ILE A 115 14.41 -5.89 -5.73
CA ILE A 115 14.13 -5.54 -4.34
C ILE A 115 12.68 -5.92 -3.96
N LYS A 116 11.72 -5.70 -4.88
CA LYS A 116 10.32 -6.12 -4.68
C LYS A 116 10.16 -7.64 -4.54
N ASP A 117 10.97 -8.43 -5.25
CA ASP A 117 10.97 -9.89 -5.08
C ASP A 117 11.52 -10.29 -3.70
N ILE A 118 12.58 -9.62 -3.25
CA ILE A 118 13.17 -9.84 -1.92
C ILE A 118 12.15 -9.55 -0.82
N ILE A 119 11.42 -8.42 -0.93
CA ILE A 119 10.34 -8.05 -0.01
C ILE A 119 9.31 -9.18 0.12
N VAL A 120 8.86 -9.72 -1.02
CA VAL A 120 7.91 -10.83 -1.05
C VAL A 120 8.51 -12.07 -0.38
N LEU A 121 9.74 -12.46 -0.72
CA LEU A 121 10.38 -13.66 -0.17
C LEU A 121 10.59 -13.56 1.35
N GLU A 122 11.10 -12.44 1.84
CA GLU A 122 11.28 -12.21 3.29
C GLU A 122 9.94 -12.26 4.03
N SER A 123 8.89 -11.64 3.46
CA SER A 123 7.56 -11.64 4.09
C SER A 123 6.95 -13.03 4.17
N LEU A 124 7.10 -13.83 3.09
CA LEU A 124 6.63 -15.21 3.06
C LEU A 124 7.42 -16.10 4.02
N GLU A 125 8.75 -15.93 4.09
CA GLU A 125 9.61 -16.67 5.03
C GLU A 125 9.23 -16.35 6.48
N PHE A 126 9.04 -15.07 6.81
CA PHE A 126 8.58 -14.63 8.12
C PHE A 126 7.20 -15.23 8.47
N ASP A 127 6.32 -15.35 7.49
CA ASP A 127 4.98 -15.94 7.64
C ASP A 127 4.97 -17.48 7.63
N GLY A 128 6.14 -18.13 7.64
CA GLY A 128 6.29 -19.58 7.78
C GLY A 128 6.21 -20.36 6.47
N ILE A 129 6.40 -19.70 5.33
CA ILE A 129 6.54 -20.37 4.03
C ILE A 129 8.01 -20.69 3.79
N SER A 130 8.31 -21.96 3.54
CA SER A 130 9.67 -22.40 3.25
C SER A 130 10.13 -21.91 1.88
N ILE A 131 11.24 -21.17 1.85
CA ILE A 131 11.88 -20.71 0.61
C ILE A 131 12.92 -21.75 0.15
N PRO A 132 12.87 -22.19 -1.12
CA PRO A 132 13.87 -23.11 -1.67
C PRO A 132 15.29 -22.55 -1.57
N LYS A 133 16.26 -23.40 -1.22
CA LYS A 133 17.66 -22.98 -1.04
C LYS A 133 18.33 -22.41 -2.29
N ASP A 134 17.87 -22.83 -3.47
CA ASP A 134 18.36 -22.34 -4.76
C ASP A 134 17.79 -20.97 -5.14
N LEU A 135 16.84 -20.45 -4.36
CA LEU A 135 16.36 -19.07 -4.42
C LEU A 135 17.00 -18.25 -3.29
N ASP A 136 18.34 -18.18 -3.28
CA ASP A 136 19.08 -17.47 -2.24
C ASP A 136 19.04 -15.95 -2.48
N PHE A 137 18.24 -15.26 -1.67
CA PHE A 137 18.11 -13.80 -1.68
C PHE A 137 18.90 -13.11 -0.57
N ARG A 138 19.54 -13.87 0.34
CA ARG A 138 20.16 -13.32 1.57
C ARG A 138 21.33 -12.40 1.26
N ASN A 139 22.14 -12.75 0.26
CA ASN A 139 23.26 -11.92 -0.18
C ASN A 139 22.80 -10.56 -0.70
N LEU A 140 21.69 -10.53 -1.46
CA LEU A 140 21.10 -9.29 -1.96
C LEU A 140 20.45 -8.49 -0.82
N ALA A 141 19.74 -9.16 0.08
CA ALA A 141 19.14 -8.53 1.26
C ALA A 141 20.19 -7.87 2.19
N ASN A 142 21.40 -8.43 2.29
CA ASN A 142 22.49 -7.85 3.07
C ASN A 142 23.07 -6.56 2.45
N GLN A 143 22.88 -6.34 1.15
CA GLN A 143 23.29 -5.11 0.48
C GLN A 143 22.28 -3.98 0.69
N LEU A 144 21.03 -4.31 1.06
CA LEU A 144 19.99 -3.34 1.34
C LEU A 144 20.18 -2.81 2.77
N THR A 145 20.77 -1.62 2.87
CA THR A 145 21.05 -0.98 4.15
C THR A 145 19.80 -0.30 4.70
N VAL A 146 19.43 -0.67 5.92
CA VAL A 146 18.44 0.09 6.70
C VAL A 146 19.15 1.26 7.38
N PRO A 147 18.62 2.51 7.31
CA PRO A 147 19.22 3.65 8.01
C PRO A 147 19.49 3.36 9.48
N LYS A 148 20.74 3.60 9.92
CA LYS A 148 21.22 3.21 11.25
C LYS A 148 20.39 3.82 12.39
N ASN A 149 20.02 5.09 12.25
CA ASN A 149 19.14 5.78 13.19
C ASN A 149 17.82 5.03 13.44
N LEU A 150 17.25 4.40 12.41
CA LEU A 150 16.00 3.65 12.52
C LEU A 150 16.23 2.23 13.07
N GLN A 151 17.37 1.59 12.73
CA GLN A 151 17.77 0.33 13.38
C GLN A 151 17.90 0.52 14.89
N ASP A 152 18.57 1.58 15.32
CA ASP A 152 18.83 1.90 16.73
C ASP A 152 17.50 2.05 17.50
N ILE A 153 16.51 2.77 16.94
CA ILE A 153 15.20 2.97 17.57
C ILE A 153 14.45 1.64 17.73
N VAL A 154 14.51 0.74 16.73
CA VAL A 154 13.88 -0.58 16.80
C VAL A 154 14.60 -1.47 17.83
N GLU A 155 15.93 -1.42 17.91
CA GLU A 155 16.73 -2.20 18.87
C GLU A 155 16.52 -1.73 20.31
N GLN A 156 16.35 -0.43 20.51
CA GLN A 156 16.02 0.17 21.80
C GLN A 156 14.56 -0.06 22.22
N LYS A 157 13.77 -0.80 21.43
CA LYS A 157 12.35 -1.12 21.69
C LYS A 157 11.46 0.11 21.89
N GLN A 158 11.80 1.22 21.26
CA GLN A 158 11.01 2.45 21.31
C GLN A 158 9.85 2.41 20.30
N THR A 159 8.91 1.48 20.49
CA THR A 159 7.84 1.17 19.52
C THR A 159 7.03 2.41 19.09
N GLY A 160 6.76 3.33 20.02
CA GLY A 160 6.05 4.58 19.70
C GLY A 160 6.81 5.46 18.71
N LEU A 161 8.12 5.62 18.89
CA LEU A 161 8.97 6.40 18.00
C LEU A 161 9.12 5.72 16.62
N VAL A 162 9.22 4.38 16.59
CA VAL A 162 9.20 3.63 15.33
C VAL A 162 7.90 3.88 14.57
N MET A 163 6.77 3.84 15.26
CA MET A 163 5.47 4.05 14.64
C MET A 163 5.33 5.47 14.07
N LEU A 164 5.78 6.50 14.80
CA LEU A 164 5.80 7.88 14.31
C LEU A 164 6.64 8.01 13.04
N LYS A 165 7.80 7.34 12.98
CA LYS A 165 8.65 7.34 11.78
C LYS A 165 8.01 6.62 10.60
N ILE A 166 7.30 5.51 10.83
CA ILE A 166 6.54 4.83 9.77
C ILE A 166 5.46 5.75 9.22
N ILE A 167 4.72 6.44 10.11
CA ILE A 167 3.66 7.40 9.73
C ILE A 167 4.24 8.56 8.92
N GLU A 168 5.40 9.09 9.32
CA GLU A 168 6.10 10.15 8.59
C GLU A 168 6.44 9.70 7.16
N ILE A 169 7.04 8.52 7.01
CA ILE A 169 7.43 7.95 5.70
C ILE A 169 6.22 7.73 4.79
N ILE A 170 5.15 7.10 5.29
CA ILE A 170 3.95 6.84 4.48
C ILE A 170 3.07 8.09 4.31
N GLY A 171 3.35 9.16 5.05
CA GLY A 171 2.65 10.44 4.95
C GLY A 171 3.29 11.38 3.94
N GLU A 172 4.59 11.24 3.67
CA GLU A 172 5.35 12.08 2.73
C GLU A 172 4.94 11.83 1.25
N ASP A 173 4.60 10.58 0.91
CA ASP A 173 4.14 10.18 -0.42
C ASP A 173 3.11 9.04 -0.33
N ASP A 174 2.35 8.80 -1.40
CA ASP A 174 1.45 7.66 -1.47
C ASP A 174 2.25 6.35 -1.41
N ILE A 175 1.71 5.35 -0.70
CA ILE A 175 2.38 4.04 -0.53
C ILE A 175 2.73 3.38 -1.87
N SER A 176 1.93 3.62 -2.93
CA SER A 176 2.20 3.10 -4.28
C SER A 176 3.39 3.76 -4.98
N ASN A 177 3.78 4.95 -4.54
CA ASN A 177 4.86 5.75 -5.13
C ASN A 177 6.20 5.59 -4.39
N LEU A 178 6.16 5.06 -3.16
CA LEU A 178 7.37 4.77 -2.38
C LEU A 178 8.36 3.94 -3.21
N ASP A 179 9.62 4.34 -3.16
CA ASP A 179 10.68 3.61 -3.83
C ASP A 179 10.86 2.20 -3.20
N PRO A 180 11.37 1.22 -3.96
CA PRO A 180 11.50 -0.15 -3.46
C PRO A 180 12.38 -0.30 -2.20
N GLU A 181 13.37 0.56 -1.98
CA GLU A 181 14.25 0.50 -0.82
C GLU A 181 13.52 0.96 0.44
N THR A 182 12.71 2.02 0.34
CA THR A 182 11.83 2.47 1.42
C THR A 182 10.79 1.41 1.77
N VAL A 183 10.16 0.77 0.78
CA VAL A 183 9.22 -0.33 1.03
C VAL A 183 9.92 -1.53 1.69
N TYR A 184 11.15 -1.84 1.26
CA TYR A 184 11.96 -2.90 1.86
C TYR A 184 12.27 -2.62 3.33
N PHE A 185 12.65 -1.38 3.62
CA PHE A 185 12.87 -0.90 4.97
C PHE A 185 11.64 -1.08 5.86
N LEU A 186 10.47 -0.61 5.42
CA LEU A 186 9.21 -0.74 6.15
C LEU A 186 8.87 -2.21 6.42
N ASN A 187 9.00 -3.07 5.40
CA ASN A 187 8.78 -4.50 5.53
C ASN A 187 9.65 -5.12 6.65
N ARG A 188 10.95 -4.83 6.64
CA ARG A 188 11.91 -5.40 7.60
C ARG A 188 11.63 -4.96 9.03
N ILE A 189 11.30 -3.69 9.25
CA ILE A 189 10.89 -3.19 10.57
C ILE A 189 9.61 -3.85 11.03
N LEU A 190 8.57 -3.87 10.18
CA LEU A 190 7.26 -4.40 10.56
C LEU A 190 7.32 -5.90 10.85
N ASN A 191 8.16 -6.65 10.13
CA ASN A 191 8.47 -8.05 10.47
C ASN A 191 9.15 -8.15 11.85
N LYS A 192 10.20 -7.36 12.11
CA LYS A 192 10.91 -7.38 13.41
C LYS A 192 9.99 -7.03 14.60
N LEU A 193 9.00 -6.17 14.37
CA LEU A 193 7.97 -5.79 15.36
C LEU A 193 6.74 -6.73 15.37
N ASN A 194 6.69 -7.74 14.50
CA ASN A 194 5.56 -8.64 14.33
C ASN A 194 4.22 -7.92 14.01
N LEU A 195 4.29 -6.81 13.26
CA LEU A 195 3.15 -5.99 12.85
C LEU A 195 2.62 -6.41 11.47
N LYS A 196 2.26 -7.70 11.34
CA LYS A 196 1.84 -8.32 10.07
C LYS A 196 0.69 -7.58 9.37
N LYS A 197 -0.32 -7.12 10.10
CA LYS A 197 -1.48 -6.43 9.51
C LYS A 197 -1.07 -5.12 8.82
N ILE A 198 -0.25 -4.30 9.48
CA ILE A 198 0.24 -3.03 8.92
C ILE A 198 1.15 -3.30 7.72
N ARG A 199 2.05 -4.28 7.84
CA ARG A 199 2.91 -4.73 6.73
C ARG A 199 2.08 -5.10 5.51
N ASN A 200 1.08 -5.97 5.69
CA ASN A 200 0.26 -6.44 4.57
C ASN A 200 -0.50 -5.29 3.90
N ASN A 201 -1.04 -4.34 4.66
CA ASN A 201 -1.68 -3.14 4.10
C ASN A 201 -0.72 -2.28 3.26
N ILE A 202 0.54 -2.15 3.69
CA ILE A 202 1.56 -1.42 2.91
C ILE A 202 1.91 -2.20 1.64
N LEU A 203 2.16 -3.51 1.76
CA LEU A 203 2.54 -4.35 0.63
C LEU A 203 1.40 -4.52 -0.40
N SER A 204 0.14 -4.52 0.04
CA SER A 204 -1.03 -4.56 -0.84
C SER A 204 -1.15 -3.33 -1.71
N GLU A 205 -0.58 -2.20 -1.29
CA GLU A 205 -0.59 -0.95 -2.05
C GLU A 205 0.69 -0.77 -2.88
N ALA A 206 1.86 -1.11 -2.31
CA ALA A 206 3.17 -0.84 -2.92
C ALA A 206 3.63 -1.85 -4.00
N LEU A 207 3.18 -3.11 -3.92
CA LEU A 207 3.64 -4.17 -4.81
C LEU A 207 2.81 -4.33 -6.10
N PRO A 208 1.47 -4.36 -6.06
CA PRO A 208 0.68 -4.71 -7.22
C PRO A 208 0.76 -3.68 -8.35
N VAL A 209 0.71 -4.17 -9.59
CA VAL A 209 0.45 -3.32 -10.76
C VAL A 209 -1.06 -3.20 -10.93
N LYS A 210 -1.57 -2.00 -10.68
CA LYS A 210 -2.99 -1.64 -10.85
C LYS A 210 -3.23 -1.17 -12.28
N VAL A 211 -4.28 -1.68 -12.95
CA VAL A 211 -4.75 -1.21 -14.27
C VAL A 211 -5.94 -0.26 -14.10
#